data_AF-A0A5E7Q4F9-F1
#
_entry.id   AF-A0A5E7Q4F9-F1
#
_cell.length_a   1.000
_cell.length_b   1.000
_cell.length_c   1.000
_cell.angle_alpha   90.00
_cell.angle_beta   90.00
_cell.angle_gamma   90.00
#
_symmetry.space_group_name_H-M   'P 1'
#
loop_
_entity.id
_entity.type
_entity.pdbx_description
1 polymer ?
#
loop_
_entity_poly.entity_id
_entity_poly.type
_entity_poly.pdbx_seq_one_letter_code
_entity_poly.pdbx_strand_id
1 'polypeptide(L)'
;MQALATDYEPQKRPLVSSAVTYQEALRLLGVSATSEPAQIKRAYRRLLSRHHPDKIAGSGATAMQVREATDKTRELHNAYTLIRERRDFR
;
A
#
# COMPACT_ATOMS: atom_id res chain seq x y z
N MET A 1 19.58 7.35 -23.06
CA MET A 1 18.79 6.21 -22.55
C MET A 1 18.16 6.64 -21.23
N GLN A 2 16.83 6.63 -21.14
CA GLN A 2 16.07 7.18 -20.01
C GLN A 2 16.16 6.25 -18.79
N ALA A 3 16.87 6.70 -17.75
CA ALA A 3 16.77 6.17 -16.41
C ALA A 3 15.96 7.16 -15.59
N LEU A 4 14.68 6.85 -15.31
CA LEU A 4 13.88 7.58 -14.34
C LEU A 4 13.71 6.71 -13.10
N ALA A 5 14.79 6.66 -12.34
CA ALA A 5 14.77 6.36 -10.92
C ALA A 5 15.03 7.68 -10.21
N THR A 6 14.00 8.32 -9.68
CA THR A 6 14.20 9.50 -8.84
C THR A 6 13.10 9.63 -7.79
N ASP A 7 13.56 9.55 -6.55
CA ASP A 7 13.13 10.33 -5.38
C ASP A 7 11.80 9.97 -4.71
N TYR A 8 11.84 8.90 -3.91
CA TYR A 8 10.96 8.78 -2.74
C TYR A 8 11.65 9.46 -1.55
N GLU A 9 11.47 10.77 -1.42
CA GLU A 9 11.79 11.51 -0.20
C GLU A 9 10.65 11.31 0.82
N PRO A 10 10.90 10.71 2.01
CA PRO A 10 9.89 10.61 3.04
C PRO A 10 9.71 11.97 3.72
N GLN A 11 8.83 12.82 3.17
CA GLN A 11 8.41 14.06 3.83
C GLN A 11 7.78 13.78 5.20
N LYS A 12 8.34 14.46 6.21
CA LYS A 12 7.93 14.51 7.63
C LYS A 12 6.41 14.65 7.77
N ARG A 13 5.78 13.72 8.51
CA ARG A 13 4.34 13.72 8.82
C ARG A 13 3.99 14.80 9.85
N PRO A 14 3.02 15.69 9.60
CA PRO A 14 2.32 16.35 10.68
C PRO A 14 1.28 15.38 11.25
N LEU A 15 1.26 15.25 12.58
CA LEU A 15 0.29 14.49 13.36
C LEU A 15 -1.06 15.22 13.32
N VAL A 16 -2.06 14.76 12.57
CA VAL A 16 -3.50 14.96 12.85
C VAL A 16 -4.41 14.06 12.00
N SER A 17 -5.36 13.40 12.68
CA SER A 17 -6.47 12.54 12.21
C SER A 17 -6.16 11.07 11.88
N SER A 18 -6.89 10.19 12.57
CA SER A 18 -6.88 8.72 12.52
C SER A 18 -7.40 8.09 11.23
N ALA A 19 -7.48 8.86 10.14
CA ALA A 19 -7.87 8.40 8.82
C ALA A 19 -6.67 8.51 7.87
N VAL A 20 -6.32 7.40 7.21
CA VAL A 20 -5.26 7.39 6.18
C VAL A 20 -5.61 8.45 5.13
N THR A 21 -4.74 9.46 4.99
CA THR A 21 -4.96 10.51 4.00
C THR A 21 -4.77 9.95 2.58
N TYR A 22 -5.35 10.60 1.57
CA TYR A 22 -5.17 10.18 0.18
C TYR A 22 -3.70 10.09 -0.24
N GLN A 23 -2.88 11.05 0.19
CA GLN A 23 -1.43 11.05 -0.06
C GLN A 23 -0.72 9.89 0.65
N GLU A 24 -1.13 9.54 1.86
CA GLU A 24 -0.59 8.36 2.55
C GLU A 24 -1.01 7.06 1.89
N ALA A 25 -2.24 6.96 1.38
CA ALA A 25 -2.69 5.80 0.63
C ALA A 25 -1.83 5.59 -0.63
N LEU A 26 -1.54 6.67 -1.37
CA LEU A 26 -0.65 6.64 -2.54
C LEU A 26 0.75 6.17 -2.15
N ARG A 27 1.31 6.71 -1.05
CA ARG A 27 2.61 6.29 -0.51
C ARG A 27 2.62 4.83 -0.06
N LEU A 28 1.56 4.35 0.60
CA LEU A 28 1.42 2.96 1.06
C LEU A 28 1.44 1.97 -0.10
N LEU A 29 0.81 2.31 -1.23
CA LEU A 29 0.84 1.49 -2.45
C LEU A 29 2.10 1.72 -3.30
N GLY A 30 2.89 2.76 -3.01
CA GLY A 30 4.06 3.14 -3.81
C GLY A 30 3.68 3.61 -5.22
N VAL A 31 2.57 4.35 -5.32
CA VAL A 31 2.04 4.88 -6.59
C VAL A 31 1.84 6.39 -6.50
N SER A 32 1.76 7.05 -7.66
CA SER A 32 1.57 8.49 -7.76
C SER A 32 0.09 8.83 -7.99
N ALA A 33 -0.27 10.09 -7.73
CA ALA A 33 -1.51 10.70 -8.19
C ALA A 33 -1.61 10.82 -9.73
N THR A 34 -0.60 10.40 -10.48
CA THR A 34 -0.64 10.32 -11.95
C THR A 34 -0.52 8.88 -12.43
N SER A 35 -0.46 7.90 -11.53
CA SER A 35 -0.36 6.50 -11.91
C SER A 35 -1.66 5.99 -12.53
N GLU A 36 -1.51 5.20 -13.58
CA GLU A 36 -2.62 4.55 -14.27
C GLU A 36 -3.34 3.55 -13.35
N PRO A 37 -4.67 3.36 -13.51
CA PRO A 37 -5.44 2.38 -12.74
C PRO A 37 -4.84 0.95 -12.76
N ALA A 38 -4.30 0.54 -13.92
CA ALA A 38 -3.64 -0.75 -14.06
C ALA A 38 -2.38 -0.87 -13.18
N GLN A 39 -1.60 0.20 -13.05
CA GLN A 39 -0.41 0.27 -12.19
C GLN A 39 -0.81 0.21 -10.72
N ILE A 40 -1.87 0.93 -10.33
CA ILE A 40 -2.40 0.90 -8.96
C ILE A 40 -2.86 -0.51 -8.58
N LYS A 41 -3.68 -1.15 -9.44
CA LYS A 41 -4.13 -2.54 -9.25
C LYS A 41 -2.95 -3.52 -9.17
N ARG A 42 -1.93 -3.36 -10.00
CA ARG A 42 -0.71 -4.20 -9.98
C ARG A 42 0.09 -4.03 -8.69
N ALA A 43 0.30 -2.79 -8.25
CA ALA A 43 1.03 -2.48 -7.02
C ALA A 43 0.32 -3.06 -5.79
N TYR A 44 -1.00 -2.89 -5.72
CA TYR A 44 -1.85 -3.47 -4.68
C TYR A 44 -1.71 -5.00 -4.61
N ARG A 45 -1.90 -5.72 -5.73
CA ARG A 45 -1.77 -7.19 -5.77
C ARG A 45 -0.39 -7.67 -5.33
N ARG A 46 0.67 -6.97 -5.74
CA ARG A 46 2.06 -7.30 -5.36
C ARG A 46 2.27 -7.16 -3.85
N LEU A 47 1.79 -6.08 -3.26
CA LEU A 47 1.94 -5.82 -1.82
C LEU A 47 1.12 -6.81 -0.99
N LEU A 48 -0.10 -7.14 -1.42
CA LEU A 48 -0.94 -8.16 -0.79
C LEU A 48 -0.27 -9.52 -0.77
N SER A 49 0.28 -9.96 -1.90
CA SER A 49 0.99 -11.24 -1.98
C SER A 49 2.23 -11.30 -1.08
N ARG A 50 2.93 -10.17 -0.92
CA ARG A 50 4.11 -10.08 -0.05
C ARG A 50 3.75 -10.16 1.43
N HIS A 51 2.65 -9.54 1.83
CA HIS A 51 2.21 -9.47 3.23
C HIS A 51 1.06 -10.45 3.55
N HIS A 52 0.82 -11.45 2.71
CA HIS A 52 -0.32 -12.33 2.89
C HIS A 52 -0.16 -13.15 4.19
N PRO A 53 -1.11 -13.06 5.15
CA PRO A 53 -0.97 -13.71 6.45
C PRO A 53 -0.85 -15.23 6.32
N ASP A 54 -1.57 -15.84 5.38
CA ASP A 54 -1.49 -17.30 5.12
C ASP A 54 -0.08 -17.73 4.67
N LYS A 55 0.55 -16.97 3.77
CA LYS A 55 1.90 -17.27 3.29
C LYS A 55 2.93 -17.12 4.39
N ILE A 56 2.74 -16.13 5.26
CA ILE A 56 3.60 -15.88 6.40
C ILE A 56 3.42 -16.98 7.45
N ALA A 57 2.18 -17.34 7.79
CA ALA A 57 1.87 -18.44 8.70
C ALA A 57 2.43 -19.78 8.21
N GLY A 58 2.25 -20.10 6.93
CA GLY A 58 2.77 -21.33 6.30
C GLY A 58 4.30 -21.41 6.19
N SER A 59 5.01 -20.29 6.41
CA SER A 59 6.48 -20.24 6.43
C SER A 59 7.10 -20.48 7.81
N GLY A 60 6.28 -20.84 8.82
CA GLY A 60 6.74 -21.03 10.19
C GLY A 60 6.89 -19.71 10.98
N ALA A 61 6.22 -18.65 10.55
CA ALA A 61 6.24 -17.37 11.24
C ALA A 61 5.51 -17.44 12.59
N THR A 62 5.94 -16.59 13.52
CA THR A 62 5.31 -16.42 14.83
C THR A 62 3.91 -15.79 14.71
N ALA A 63 3.06 -15.99 15.73
CA ALA A 63 1.75 -15.34 15.80
C ALA A 63 1.82 -13.81 15.69
N MET A 64 2.89 -13.20 16.21
CA MET A 64 3.13 -11.76 16.12
C MET A 64 3.35 -11.30 14.67
N GLN A 65 4.17 -12.04 13.91
CA GLN A 65 4.43 -11.75 12.50
C GLN A 65 3.18 -11.93 11.62
N VAL A 66 2.36 -12.96 11.91
CA VAL A 66 1.08 -13.15 11.22
C VAL A 66 0.11 -12.02 11.52
N ARG A 67 0.11 -11.52 12.77
CA ARG A 67 -0.70 -10.35 13.15
C ARG A 67 -0.23 -9.09 12.43
N GLU A 68 1.07 -8.81 12.39
CA GLU A 68 1.63 -7.68 11.64
C GLU A 68 1.28 -7.76 10.14
N ALA A 69 1.36 -8.95 9.55
CA ALA A 69 0.94 -9.19 8.17
C ALA A 69 -0.55 -8.89 7.95
N THR A 70 -1.40 -9.31 8.89
CA THR A 70 -2.84 -9.03 8.89
C THR A 70 -3.12 -7.53 8.97
N ASP A 71 -2.44 -6.83 9.87
CA ASP A 71 -2.60 -5.37 10.01
C ASP A 71 -2.09 -4.66 8.75
N LYS A 72 -0.98 -5.11 8.16
CA LYS A 72 -0.48 -4.54 6.90
C LYS A 72 -1.43 -4.75 5.73
N THR A 73 -2.02 -5.95 5.61
CA THR A 73 -3.01 -6.21 4.55
C THR A 73 -4.27 -5.36 4.72
N ARG A 74 -4.71 -5.11 5.95
CA ARG A 74 -5.81 -4.16 6.24
C ARG A 74 -5.45 -2.74 5.82
N GLU A 75 -4.26 -2.24 6.16
CA GLU A 75 -3.79 -0.92 5.73
C GLU A 75 -3.77 -0.79 4.20
N LEU A 76 -3.25 -1.81 3.51
CA LEU A 76 -3.19 -1.85 2.04
C LEU A 76 -4.59 -1.84 1.42
N HIS A 77 -5.54 -2.56 2.02
CA HIS A 77 -6.92 -2.58 1.57
C HIS A 77 -7.59 -1.21 1.71
N ASN A 78 -7.46 -0.58 2.88
CA ASN A 78 -8.00 0.75 3.14
C ASN A 78 -7.41 1.80 2.19
N ALA A 79 -6.09 1.76 1.95
CA ALA A 79 -5.42 2.63 1.00
C ALA A 79 -5.94 2.45 -0.44
N TYR A 80 -6.07 1.20 -0.89
CA TYR A 80 -6.57 0.90 -2.23
C TYR A 80 -8.02 1.35 -2.42
N THR A 81 -8.88 1.08 -1.44
CA THR A 81 -10.29 1.51 -1.47
C THR A 81 -10.41 3.02 -1.56
N LEU A 82 -9.68 3.77 -0.71
CA LEU A 82 -9.66 5.23 -0.76
C LEU A 82 -9.19 5.77 -2.11
N ILE A 83 -8.16 5.17 -2.70
CA ILE A 83 -7.66 5.59 -4.02
C ILE A 83 -8.69 5.32 -5.11
N ARG A 84 -9.31 4.14 -5.05
CA ARG A 84 -10.34 3.73 -6.00
C ARG A 84 -11.56 4.64 -5.93
N GLU A 85 -12.03 4.98 -4.74
CA GLU A 85 -13.15 5.91 -4.53
C GLU A 85 -12.84 7.31 -5.05
N ARG A 86 -11.62 7.81 -4.83
CA ARG A 86 -11.20 9.14 -5.30
C ARG A 86 -11.01 9.23 -6.81
N ARG A 87 -10.68 8.12 -7.48
CA ARG A 87 -10.39 8.09 -8.93
C ARG A 87 -11.48 7.45 -9.77
N ASP A 88 -12.53 6.94 -9.13
CA ASP A 88 -13.71 6.35 -9.74
C ASP A 88 -13.42 5.32 -10.85
N PHE A 89 -12.38 4.50 -10.67
CA PHE A 89 -12.09 3.40 -11.59
C PHE A 89 -12.61 2.07 -11.02
N ARG A 90 -13.36 1.30 -11.81
CA ARG A 90 -13.80 -0.07 -11.48
C ARG A 90 -12.82 -1.12 -12.00
#